data_AF-A0A7S4MQK4-F1
#
_entry.id   AF-A0A7S4MQK4-F1
#
_cell.length_a   1.000
_cell.length_b   1.000
_cell.length_c   1.000
_cell.angle_alpha   90.00
_cell.angle_beta   90.00
_cell.angle_gamma   90.00
#
_symmetry.space_group_name_H-M   'P 1'
#
loop_
_entity.id
_entity.type
_entity.pdbx_description
1 polymer ?
#
loop_
_entity_poly.entity_id
_entity_poly.type
_entity_poly.pdbx_seq_one_letter_code
_entity_poly.pdbx_strand_id
1 'polypeptide(L)'
;QKLEKLSCSVFIVYSVFFCELSALVAILVSPYSTGSGIPEMKSILSGVNIPHYLTLSTLVAKILGLICAFAGGLSIGKEGPYVHISSIIANHVLNFPLWRKLANNQSLRFQIISAACAVGVSTSFGSPIGGVLFSVEVTSTYYMVENLWKGFYCAMCGALVIRLLAE
;
A
#
# COMPACT_ATOMS: atom_id res chain seq x y z
N GLN A 1 -28.44 19.30 -25.66
CA GLN A 1 -29.16 18.02 -25.56
C GLN A 1 -28.52 16.82 -26.30
N LYS A 2 -28.36 16.79 -27.64
CA LYS A 2 -27.75 15.64 -28.35
C LYS A 2 -26.25 15.47 -28.07
N LEU A 3 -25.51 16.58 -28.02
CA LEU A 3 -24.09 16.62 -27.63
C LEU A 3 -23.86 16.18 -26.17
N GLU A 4 -24.70 16.63 -25.24
CA GLU A 4 -24.61 16.22 -23.83
C GLU A 4 -24.83 14.72 -23.64
N LYS A 5 -25.80 14.13 -24.35
CA LYS A 5 -26.02 12.67 -24.33
C LYS A 5 -24.81 11.91 -24.87
N LEU A 6 -24.15 12.42 -25.91
CA LEU A 6 -22.94 11.82 -26.46
C LEU A 6 -21.78 11.88 -25.46
N SER A 7 -21.56 13.04 -24.83
CA SER A 7 -20.51 13.21 -23.81
C SER A 7 -20.72 12.30 -22.60
N CYS A 8 -21.94 12.19 -22.09
CA CYS A 8 -22.27 11.26 -21.01
C CYS A 8 -22.01 9.79 -21.42
N SER A 9 -22.38 9.41 -22.64
CA SER A 9 -22.16 8.05 -23.13
C SER A 9 -20.67 7.73 -23.24
N VAL A 10 -19.86 8.65 -23.74
CA VAL A 10 -18.39 8.48 -23.84
C VAL A 10 -17.78 8.34 -22.44
N PHE A 11 -18.18 9.19 -21.50
CA PHE A 11 -17.70 9.12 -20.12
C PHE A 11 -18.04 7.78 -19.46
N ILE A 12 -19.28 7.31 -19.60
CA ILE A 12 -19.70 6.01 -19.02
C ILE A 12 -18.90 4.86 -19.62
N VAL A 13 -18.75 4.80 -20.94
CA VAL A 13 -18.00 3.73 -21.61
C VAL A 13 -16.52 3.75 -21.19
N TYR A 14 -15.92 4.93 -21.13
CA TYR A 14 -14.56 5.12 -20.66
C TYR A 14 -14.38 4.63 -19.21
N SER A 15 -15.24 5.06 -18.28
CA SER A 15 -15.17 4.64 -16.89
C SER A 15 -15.36 3.13 -16.72
N VAL A 16 -16.36 2.55 -17.39
CA VAL A 16 -16.63 1.10 -17.32
C VAL A 16 -15.45 0.29 -17.83
N PHE A 17 -14.84 0.69 -18.94
CA PHE A 17 -13.67 0.02 -19.51
C PHE A 17 -12.50 -0.04 -18.52
N PHE A 18 -12.15 1.08 -17.89
CA PHE A 18 -11.05 1.12 -16.92
C PHE A 18 -11.36 0.37 -15.62
N CYS A 19 -12.62 0.35 -15.18
CA CYS A 19 -13.08 -0.47 -14.04
C CYS A 19 -12.92 -1.96 -14.32
N GLU A 20 -13.38 -2.41 -15.50
CA GLU A 20 -13.29 -3.80 -15.91
C GLU A 20 -11.82 -4.22 -16.01
N LEU A 21 -10.97 -3.38 -16.60
CA LEU A 21 -9.54 -3.63 -16.66
C LEU A 21 -8.91 -3.76 -15.27
N SER A 22 -9.27 -2.89 -14.33
CA SER A 22 -8.80 -2.96 -12.93
C SER A 22 -9.19 -4.28 -12.27
N ALA A 23 -10.45 -4.71 -12.43
CA ALA A 23 -10.94 -5.98 -11.90
C ALA A 23 -10.25 -7.19 -12.56
N LEU A 24 -10.06 -7.16 -13.89
CA LEU A 24 -9.37 -8.22 -14.63
C LEU A 24 -7.91 -8.38 -14.17
N VAL A 25 -7.19 -7.27 -13.97
CA VAL A 25 -5.81 -7.31 -13.45
C VAL A 25 -5.76 -7.99 -12.08
N ALA A 26 -6.68 -7.66 -11.17
CA ALA A 26 -6.74 -8.28 -9.85
C ALA A 26 -7.02 -9.79 -9.93
N ILE A 27 -7.97 -10.21 -10.77
CA ILE A 27 -8.35 -11.62 -10.91
C ILE A 27 -7.25 -12.45 -11.59
N LEU A 28 -6.64 -11.92 -12.66
CA LEU A 28 -5.69 -12.66 -13.49
C LEU A 28 -4.27 -12.70 -12.89
N VAL A 29 -3.81 -11.63 -12.25
CA VAL A 29 -2.43 -11.54 -11.76
C VAL A 29 -2.32 -12.08 -10.34
N SER A 30 -3.18 -11.62 -9.43
CA SER A 30 -3.19 -12.12 -8.05
C SER A 30 -4.46 -11.71 -7.31
N PRO A 31 -5.38 -12.64 -6.98
CA PRO A 31 -6.64 -12.30 -6.29
C PRO A 31 -6.42 -11.67 -4.92
N TYR A 32 -5.26 -11.92 -4.29
CA TYR A 32 -4.84 -11.33 -3.02
C TYR A 32 -4.60 -9.81 -3.08
N SER A 33 -4.56 -9.19 -4.27
CA SER A 33 -4.42 -7.73 -4.39
C SER A 33 -5.73 -6.98 -4.10
N THR A 34 -6.86 -7.69 -4.03
CA THR A 34 -8.20 -7.13 -3.85
C THR A 34 -8.32 -6.38 -2.52
N GLY A 35 -9.10 -5.30 -2.51
CA GLY A 35 -9.41 -4.52 -1.30
C GLY A 35 -8.29 -3.61 -0.81
N SER A 36 -8.51 -3.02 0.37
CA SER A 36 -7.62 -2.03 0.99
C SER A 36 -6.24 -2.63 1.32
N GLY A 37 -6.22 -3.75 2.05
CA GLY A 37 -5.02 -4.37 2.57
C GLY A 37 -4.66 -4.00 4.00
N ILE A 38 -5.29 -2.98 4.59
CA ILE A 38 -5.10 -2.63 6.00
C ILE A 38 -5.52 -3.78 6.93
N PRO A 39 -6.71 -4.40 6.77
CA PRO A 39 -7.14 -5.51 7.63
C PRO A 39 -6.16 -6.68 7.60
N GLU A 40 -5.69 -7.06 6.41
CA GLU A 40 -4.75 -8.16 6.21
C GLU A 40 -3.37 -7.81 6.77
N MET A 41 -2.90 -6.57 6.60
CA MET A 41 -1.66 -6.11 7.23
C MET A 41 -1.76 -6.13 8.75
N LYS A 42 -2.91 -5.74 9.33
CA LYS A 42 -3.18 -5.85 10.77
C LYS A 42 -3.11 -7.30 11.25
N SER A 43 -3.71 -8.23 10.51
CA SER A 43 -3.61 -9.67 10.80
C SER A 43 -2.16 -10.16 10.74
N ILE A 44 -1.40 -9.80 9.70
CA ILE A 44 0.01 -10.18 9.55
C ILE A 44 0.87 -9.66 10.70
N LEU A 45 0.72 -8.38 11.06
CA LEU A 45 1.45 -7.76 12.17
C LEU A 45 1.03 -8.29 13.54
N SER A 46 -0.19 -8.82 13.66
CA SER A 46 -0.64 -9.55 14.84
C SER A 46 -0.08 -10.98 14.92
N GLY A 47 0.65 -11.43 13.91
CA GLY A 47 1.28 -12.76 13.86
C GLY A 47 0.55 -13.80 13.01
N VAL A 48 -0.56 -13.44 12.34
CA VAL A 48 -1.29 -14.35 11.46
C VAL A 48 -0.59 -14.43 10.10
N ASN A 49 -0.09 -15.62 9.73
CA ASN A 49 0.55 -15.79 8.44
C ASN A 49 -0.49 -15.94 7.32
N ILE A 50 -0.56 -14.95 6.41
CA ILE A 50 -1.39 -15.00 5.20
C ILE A 50 -0.47 -15.32 4.01
N PRO A 51 -0.52 -16.54 3.46
CA PRO A 51 0.38 -16.95 2.38
C PRO A 51 0.13 -16.12 1.12
N HIS A 52 1.18 -15.88 0.35
CA HIS A 52 1.17 -15.15 -0.93
C HIS A 52 0.75 -13.67 -0.88
N TYR A 53 0.43 -13.12 0.29
CA TYR A 53 -0.02 -11.73 0.42
C TYR A 53 1.10 -10.72 0.11
N LEU A 54 2.33 -10.97 0.60
CA LEU A 54 3.48 -10.08 0.45
C LEU A 54 4.40 -10.42 -0.75
N THR A 55 3.83 -10.79 -1.90
CA THR A 55 4.54 -11.25 -3.10
C THR A 55 4.72 -10.14 -4.15
N LEU A 56 5.68 -10.28 -5.08
CA LEU A 56 5.83 -9.30 -6.16
C LEU A 56 4.65 -9.32 -7.15
N SER A 57 3.98 -10.46 -7.32
CA SER A 57 2.77 -10.54 -8.14
C SER A 57 1.63 -9.71 -7.54
N THR A 58 1.42 -9.74 -6.21
CA THR A 58 0.44 -8.87 -5.56
C THR A 58 0.80 -7.40 -5.70
N LEU A 59 2.09 -7.05 -5.62
CA LEU A 59 2.57 -5.67 -5.82
C LEU A 59 2.18 -5.14 -7.21
N VAL A 60 2.53 -5.88 -8.27
CA VAL A 60 2.26 -5.48 -9.65
C VAL A 60 0.76 -5.40 -9.91
N ALA A 61 0.00 -6.40 -9.47
CA ALA A 61 -1.46 -6.41 -9.59
C ALA A 61 -2.09 -5.19 -8.90
N LYS A 62 -1.62 -4.84 -7.71
CA LYS A 62 -2.19 -3.75 -6.90
C LYS A 62 -1.88 -2.37 -7.50
N ILE A 63 -0.66 -2.16 -8.01
CA ILE A 63 -0.29 -0.90 -8.68
C ILE A 63 -1.09 -0.71 -9.97
N LEU A 64 -1.12 -1.73 -10.84
CA LEU A 64 -1.84 -1.64 -12.11
C LEU A 64 -3.36 -1.50 -11.90
N GLY A 65 -3.93 -2.26 -10.97
CA GLY A 65 -5.33 -2.17 -10.60
C GLY A 65 -5.69 -0.79 -10.06
N LEU A 66 -4.84 -0.20 -9.21
CA LEU A 66 -5.06 1.14 -8.65
C LEU A 66 -4.98 2.23 -9.73
N ILE A 67 -4.01 2.17 -10.64
CA ILE A 67 -3.91 3.09 -11.78
C ILE A 67 -5.16 3.03 -12.65
N CYS A 68 -5.63 1.83 -12.99
CA CYS A 68 -6.84 1.65 -13.80
C CYS A 68 -8.09 2.16 -13.06
N ALA A 69 -8.20 1.91 -11.76
CA ALA A 69 -9.34 2.38 -10.97
C ALA A 69 -9.40 3.92 -10.88
N PHE A 70 -8.26 4.58 -10.68
CA PHE A 70 -8.18 6.05 -10.74
C PHE A 70 -8.46 6.59 -12.14
N ALA A 71 -7.93 5.94 -13.18
CA ALA A 71 -8.20 6.32 -14.56
C ALA A 71 -9.69 6.23 -14.91
N GLY A 72 -10.42 5.25 -14.36
CA GLY A 72 -11.87 5.12 -14.50
C GLY A 72 -12.70 6.12 -13.70
N GLY A 73 -12.06 6.94 -12.84
CA GLY A 73 -12.73 7.95 -12.03
C GLY A 73 -13.46 7.40 -10.80
N LEU A 74 -13.06 6.22 -10.30
CA LEU A 74 -13.67 5.66 -9.09
C LEU A 74 -13.25 6.46 -7.86
N SER A 75 -14.22 6.73 -6.99
CA SER A 75 -13.99 7.32 -5.67
C SER A 75 -13.43 6.26 -4.72
N ILE A 76 -12.12 5.98 -4.83
CA ILE A 76 -11.41 5.02 -3.98
C ILE A 76 -10.29 5.73 -3.22
N GLY A 77 -10.11 5.38 -1.95
CA GLY A 77 -8.99 5.84 -1.13
C GLY A 77 -7.67 5.16 -1.51
N LYS A 78 -6.60 5.94 -1.62
CA LYS A 78 -5.24 5.45 -1.90
C LYS A 78 -4.52 4.87 -0.67
N GLU A 79 -4.98 5.18 0.53
CA GLU A 79 -4.24 4.95 1.78
C GLU A 79 -3.95 3.48 2.02
N GLY A 80 -4.98 2.63 1.97
CA GLY A 80 -4.84 1.20 2.20
C GLY A 80 -3.93 0.50 1.20
N PRO A 81 -4.16 0.69 -0.11
CA PRO A 81 -3.27 0.14 -1.13
C PRO A 81 -1.81 0.57 -0.95
N TYR A 82 -1.55 1.83 -0.59
CA TYR A 82 -0.19 2.32 -0.35
C TYR A 82 0.49 1.67 0.86
N VAL A 83 -0.25 1.44 1.95
CA VAL A 83 0.25 0.69 3.12
C VAL A 83 0.64 -0.73 2.74
N HIS A 84 -0.17 -1.40 1.92
CA HIS A 84 0.16 -2.74 1.46
C HIS A 84 1.36 -2.74 0.52
N ILE A 85 1.40 -1.82 -0.46
CA ILE A 85 2.49 -1.68 -1.43
C ILE A 85 3.83 -1.43 -0.70
N SER A 86 3.89 -0.49 0.25
CA SER A 86 5.11 -0.21 1.01
C SER A 86 5.58 -1.42 1.82
N SER A 87 4.63 -2.18 2.40
CA SER A 87 4.90 -3.39 3.16
C SER A 87 5.44 -4.53 2.29
N ILE A 88 4.93 -4.70 1.07
CA ILE A 88 5.46 -5.68 0.11
C ILE A 88 6.90 -5.32 -0.29
N ILE A 89 7.15 -4.04 -0.58
CA ILE A 89 8.49 -3.54 -0.94
C ILE A 89 9.47 -3.81 0.21
N ALA A 90 9.10 -3.44 1.44
CA ALA A 90 9.94 -3.69 2.62
C ALA A 90 10.21 -5.19 2.83
N ASN A 91 9.19 -6.04 2.67
CA ASN A 91 9.35 -7.49 2.74
C ASN A 91 10.35 -8.02 1.68
N HIS A 92 10.28 -7.53 0.46
CA HIS A 92 11.21 -7.94 -0.60
C HIS A 92 12.63 -7.42 -0.38
N VAL A 93 12.77 -6.18 0.08
CA VAL A 93 14.07 -5.62 0.44
C VAL A 93 14.76 -6.46 1.51
N LEU A 94 14.01 -6.93 2.51
CA LEU A 94 14.54 -7.81 3.56
C LEU A 94 15.03 -9.17 3.05
N ASN A 95 14.42 -9.68 1.98
CA ASN A 95 14.77 -11.00 1.42
C ASN A 95 16.05 -10.97 0.56
N PHE A 96 16.60 -9.79 0.24
CA PHE A 96 17.90 -9.72 -0.43
C PHE A 96 19.02 -10.29 0.46
N PRO A 97 20.06 -10.89 -0.13
CA PRO A 97 21.08 -11.63 0.61
C PRO A 97 21.85 -10.79 1.63
N LEU A 98 21.96 -9.47 1.41
CA LEU A 98 22.61 -8.55 2.35
C LEU A 98 21.85 -8.38 3.67
N TRP A 99 20.51 -8.39 3.64
CA TRP A 99 19.65 -8.14 4.80
C TRP A 99 18.94 -9.39 5.32
N ARG A 100 19.26 -10.56 4.76
CA ARG A 100 18.61 -11.83 5.10
C ARG A 100 18.74 -12.22 6.58
N LYS A 101 19.83 -11.81 7.24
CA LYS A 101 19.99 -11.97 8.71
C LYS A 101 18.87 -11.25 9.49
N LEU A 102 18.44 -10.09 8.99
CA LEU A 102 17.38 -9.29 9.59
C LEU A 102 15.99 -9.90 9.32
N ALA A 103 15.80 -10.48 8.12
CA ALA A 103 14.58 -11.19 7.76
C ALA A 103 14.34 -12.46 8.60
N ASN A 104 15.41 -13.15 9.01
CA ASN A 104 15.31 -14.36 9.84
C ASN A 104 14.79 -14.08 11.26
N ASN A 105 14.94 -12.86 11.76
CA ASN A 105 14.37 -12.47 13.05
C ASN A 105 12.95 -11.92 12.83
N GLN A 106 11.94 -12.70 13.21
CA GLN A 106 10.53 -12.34 13.03
C GLN A 106 10.16 -11.02 13.71
N SER A 107 10.73 -10.74 14.89
CA SER A 107 10.47 -9.47 15.58
C SER A 107 10.95 -8.29 14.76
N LEU A 108 12.24 -8.26 14.38
CA LEU A 108 12.83 -7.19 13.56
C LEU A 108 12.13 -7.04 12.20
N ARG A 109 11.77 -8.16 11.56
CA ARG A 109 10.98 -8.17 10.33
C ARG A 109 9.65 -7.42 10.51
N PHE A 110 8.93 -7.65 11.60
CA PHE A 110 7.68 -6.94 11.91
C PHE A 110 7.93 -5.45 12.23
N GLN A 111 9.02 -5.11 12.92
CA GLN A 111 9.38 -3.70 13.16
C GLN A 111 9.57 -2.93 11.85
N ILE A 112 10.21 -3.56 10.87
CA ILE A 112 10.51 -2.94 9.57
C ILE A 112 9.26 -2.84 8.70
N ILE A 113 8.41 -3.88 8.69
CA ILE A 113 7.11 -3.83 7.99
C ILE A 113 6.20 -2.77 8.63
N SER A 114 6.18 -2.66 9.95
CA SER A 114 5.46 -1.59 10.66
C SER A 114 5.98 -0.20 10.26
N ALA A 115 7.30 0.02 10.24
CA ALA A 115 7.87 1.27 9.74
C ALA A 115 7.47 1.54 8.27
N ALA A 116 7.38 0.50 7.44
CA ALA A 116 6.91 0.63 6.06
C ALA A 116 5.41 1.01 5.97
N CYS A 117 4.55 0.52 6.86
CA CYS A 117 3.16 0.97 6.97
C CYS A 117 3.10 2.48 7.26
N ALA A 118 3.95 2.98 8.17
CA ALA A 118 4.03 4.41 8.47
C ALA A 118 4.45 5.24 7.25
N VAL A 119 5.43 4.76 6.48
CA VAL A 119 5.86 5.39 5.22
C VAL A 119 4.74 5.40 4.18
N GLY A 120 3.99 4.31 4.03
CA GLY A 120 2.88 4.21 3.07
C GLY A 120 1.78 5.26 3.33
N VAL A 121 1.42 5.46 4.59
CA VAL A 121 0.45 6.50 4.98
C VAL A 121 1.06 7.90 4.88
N SER A 122 2.29 8.09 5.36
CA SER A 122 2.98 9.38 5.30
C SER A 122 3.13 9.88 3.86
N THR A 123 3.50 9.01 2.92
CA THR A 123 3.61 9.35 1.50
C THR A 123 2.26 9.60 0.84
N SER A 124 1.19 8.96 1.31
CA SER A 124 -0.17 9.20 0.83
C SER A 124 -0.73 10.56 1.27
N PHE A 125 -0.47 10.96 2.51
CA PHE A 125 -1.09 12.15 3.11
C PHE A 125 -0.15 13.34 3.31
N GLY A 126 1.16 13.16 3.13
CA GLY A 126 2.15 14.18 3.47
C GLY A 126 2.24 14.48 4.97
N SER A 127 1.79 13.54 5.83
CA SER A 127 1.76 13.65 7.30
C SER A 127 2.58 12.53 7.96
N PRO A 128 3.86 12.79 8.29
CA PRO A 128 4.74 11.80 8.91
C PRO A 128 4.26 11.34 10.29
N ILE A 129 3.79 12.27 11.13
CA ILE A 129 3.27 11.96 12.46
C ILE A 129 2.01 11.08 12.36
N GLY A 130 1.09 11.44 11.46
CA GLY A 130 -0.11 10.64 11.21
C GLY A 130 0.21 9.23 10.73
N GLY A 131 1.20 9.08 9.84
CA GLY A 131 1.63 7.77 9.38
C GLY A 131 2.19 6.87 10.49
N VAL A 132 3.01 7.42 11.39
CA VAL A 132 3.55 6.66 12.53
C VAL A 132 2.44 6.25 13.49
N LEU A 133 1.53 7.17 13.84
CA LEU A 133 0.39 6.86 14.72
C LEU A 133 -0.51 5.79 14.11
N PHE A 134 -0.77 5.87 12.81
CA PHE A 134 -1.50 4.83 12.07
C PHE A 134 -0.77 3.49 12.12
N SER A 135 0.55 3.47 11.97
CA SER A 135 1.31 2.22 12.11
C SER A 135 1.19 1.62 13.52
N VAL A 136 1.12 2.44 14.57
CA VAL A 136 0.90 1.96 15.93
C VAL A 136 -0.48 1.31 16.05
N GLU A 137 -1.52 1.95 15.49
CA GLU A 137 -2.89 1.43 15.48
C GLU A 137 -3.02 0.08 14.75
N VAL A 138 -2.34 -0.06 13.60
CA VAL A 138 -2.36 -1.29 12.81
C VAL A 138 -1.59 -2.43 13.49
N THR A 139 -0.62 -2.14 14.36
CA THR A 139 0.21 -3.15 15.05
C THR A 139 -0.40 -3.59 16.39
N SER A 140 -1.73 -3.57 16.51
CA SER A 140 -2.60 -3.49 17.71
C SER A 140 -2.32 -4.28 19.00
N THR A 141 -1.24 -5.05 19.14
CA THR A 141 -0.89 -5.80 20.36
C THR A 141 0.35 -5.27 21.07
N TYR A 142 1.45 -5.04 20.36
CA TYR A 142 2.71 -4.57 20.96
C TYR A 142 3.50 -3.70 19.97
N TYR A 143 3.87 -2.50 20.40
CA TYR A 143 4.69 -1.57 19.62
C TYR A 143 5.91 -1.14 20.44
N MET A 144 7.12 -1.44 19.96
CA MET A 144 8.34 -1.01 20.64
C MET A 144 8.54 0.51 20.45
N VAL A 145 8.77 1.22 21.56
CA VAL A 145 8.99 2.69 21.56
C VAL A 145 10.17 3.09 20.68
N GLU A 146 11.21 2.25 20.60
CA GLU A 146 12.36 2.48 19.72
C GLU A 146 11.96 2.55 18.23
N ASN A 147 10.91 1.83 17.83
CA ASN A 147 10.42 1.85 16.44
C ASN A 147 9.67 3.14 16.10
N LEU A 148 9.17 3.88 17.09
CA LEU A 148 8.50 5.16 16.83
C LEU A 148 9.49 6.12 16.16
N TRP A 149 10.70 6.22 16.71
CA TRP A 149 11.74 7.09 16.17
C TRP A 149 12.22 6.63 14.79
N LYS A 150 12.43 5.32 14.61
CA LYS A 150 12.81 4.74 13.31
C LYS A 150 11.74 4.97 12.25
N GLY A 151 10.48 4.67 12.60
CA GLY A 151 9.32 4.87 11.74
C GLY A 151 9.11 6.34 11.40
N PHE A 152 9.28 7.25 12.36
CA PHE A 152 9.19 8.69 12.14
C PHE A 152 10.25 9.19 11.17
N TYR A 153 11.52 8.78 11.35
CA TYR A 153 12.59 9.12 10.43
C TYR A 153 12.29 8.63 9.00
N CYS A 154 11.89 7.37 8.84
CA CYS A 154 11.52 6.82 7.53
C CYS A 154 10.31 7.55 6.92
N ALA A 155 9.28 7.84 7.72
CA ALA A 155 8.08 8.55 7.27
C ALA A 155 8.38 9.99 6.84
N MET A 156 9.29 10.68 7.55
CA MET A 156 9.81 12.00 7.18
C MET A 156 10.55 11.95 5.84
N CYS A 157 11.46 11.01 5.65
CA CYS A 157 12.19 10.84 4.38
C CYS A 157 11.21 10.57 3.23
N GLY A 158 10.23 9.69 3.41
CA GLY A 158 9.22 9.39 2.39
C GLY A 158 8.38 10.62 2.01
N ALA A 159 7.88 11.36 3.01
CA ALA A 159 7.12 12.59 2.75
C ALA A 159 7.98 13.67 2.08
N LEU A 160 9.24 13.81 2.49
CA LEU A 160 10.17 14.78 1.92
C LEU A 160 10.48 14.46 0.45
N VAL A 161 10.72 13.18 0.11
CA VAL A 161 10.94 12.77 -1.28
C VAL A 161 9.72 13.09 -2.15
N ILE A 162 8.52 12.80 -1.67
CA ILE A 162 7.28 13.14 -2.41
C ILE A 162 7.13 14.65 -2.57
N ARG A 163 7.43 15.45 -1.54
CA ARG A 163 7.39 16.92 -1.63
C ARG A 163 8.42 17.46 -2.62
N LEU A 164 9.66 16.98 -2.57
CA LEU A 164 10.72 17.39 -3.48
C LEU A 164 10.45 17.01 -4.93
N LEU A 165 9.75 15.90 -5.18
CA LEU A 165 9.38 15.47 -6.53
C LEU A 165 8.15 16.22 -7.06
N ALA A 166 7.32 16.76 -6.16
CA ALA A 166 6.10 17.50 -6.51
C ALA A 166 6.35 18.99 -6.78
N GLU A 167 7.49 19.52 -6.33
CA GLU A 167 8.04 20.83 -6.73
C GLU A 167 8.75 20.74 -8.09
#